data_AF-A0A1M7AXN6-F1
#
_entry.id   AF-A0A1M7AXN6-F1
#
_cell.length_a   1.000
_cell.length_b   1.000
_cell.length_c   1.000
_cell.angle_alpha   90.00
_cell.angle_beta   90.00
_cell.angle_gamma   90.00
#
_symmetry.space_group_name_H-M   'P 1'
#
loop_
_entity.id
_entity.type
_entity.pdbx_description
1 polymer ?
#
loop_
_entity_poly.entity_id
_entity_poly.type
_entity_poly.pdbx_seq_one_letter_code
_entity_poly.pdbx_strand_id
1 'polypeptide(L)'
;MLLCELKYCRAHNIEANADKAYEQLKSTWSHLESQQIFDRNHCKSFLNISVPDHSDKSPFKSFTANQDEELKWLKEYKINLLGENDLLILDKGVVRIPETEI
;
A
#
# COMPACT_ATOMS: atom_id res chain seq x y z
N MET A 1 3.17 -10.02 6.13
CA MET A 1 2.12 -10.11 5.08
C MET A 1 1.99 -8.75 4.41
N LEU A 2 1.94 -8.71 3.08
CA LEU A 2 1.66 -7.49 2.31
C LEU A 2 0.32 -7.68 1.61
N LEU A 3 -0.57 -6.72 1.78
CA LEU A 3 -1.77 -6.60 0.95
C LEU A 3 -1.64 -5.34 0.10
N CYS A 4 -1.84 -5.49 -1.20
CA CYS A 4 -1.73 -4.41 -2.16
C CYS A 4 -3.05 -4.30 -2.94
N GLU A 5 -3.68 -3.14 -2.91
CA GLU A 5 -4.84 -2.83 -3.75
C GLU A 5 -4.40 -1.96 -4.92
N LEU A 6 -4.77 -2.35 -6.13
CA LEU A 6 -4.58 -1.53 -7.33
C LEU A 6 -5.85 -0.73 -7.60
N LYS A 7 -5.76 0.61 -7.59
CA LYS A 7 -6.89 1.49 -7.93
C LYS A 7 -6.55 2.43 -9.07
N TYR A 8 -7.41 2.42 -10.08
CA TYR A 8 -7.39 3.45 -11.12
C TYR A 8 -8.16 4.67 -10.64
N CYS A 9 -7.47 5.79 -10.50
CA CYS A 9 -8.06 7.04 -10.04
C CYS A 9 -7.92 8.13 -11.11
N ARG A 10 -8.61 9.25 -10.92
CA ARG A 10 -8.41 10.50 -11.64
C ARG A 10 -8.08 11.58 -10.62
N ALA A 11 -7.45 12.68 -11.04
CA ALA A 11 -6.97 13.73 -10.13
C ALA A 11 -7.99 14.18 -9.04
N HIS A 12 -9.27 14.24 -9.38
CA HIS A 12 -10.33 14.74 -8.48
C HIS A 12 -10.90 13.69 -7.50
N ASN A 13 -10.53 12.40 -7.59
CA ASN A 13 -11.13 11.34 -6.77
C ASN A 13 -10.14 10.45 -6.03
N ILE A 14 -8.85 10.81 -6.05
CA ILE A 14 -7.79 9.97 -5.48
C ILE A 14 -7.98 9.76 -3.99
N GLU A 15 -8.13 10.84 -3.22
CA GLU A 15 -8.29 10.77 -1.76
C GLU A 15 -9.47 9.86 -1.37
N ALA A 16 -10.65 10.12 -1.94
CA ALA A 16 -11.84 9.32 -1.67
C ALA A 16 -11.71 7.85 -2.11
N ASN A 17 -10.91 7.55 -3.13
CA ASN A 17 -10.64 6.17 -3.57
C ASN A 17 -9.54 5.50 -2.74
N ALA A 18 -8.56 6.27 -2.27
CA ALA A 18 -7.50 5.80 -1.38
C ALA A 18 -8.08 5.38 -0.04
N ASP A 19 -8.95 6.21 0.55
CA ASP A 19 -9.64 5.87 1.80
C ASP A 19 -10.44 4.57 1.68
N LYS A 20 -11.24 4.45 0.61
CA LYS A 20 -12.00 3.23 0.32
C LYS A 20 -11.10 2.01 0.13
N ALA A 21 -9.95 2.17 -0.53
CA ALA A 21 -9.00 1.09 -0.73
C ALA A 21 -8.34 0.67 0.59
N TYR A 22 -7.99 1.60 1.48
CA TYR A 22 -7.50 1.27 2.82
C TYR A 22 -8.56 0.55 3.66
N GLU A 23 -9.83 0.97 3.61
CA GLU A 23 -10.92 0.27 4.27
C GLU A 23 -11.10 -1.17 3.76
N GLN A 24 -11.03 -1.36 2.43
CA GLN A 24 -11.10 -2.69 1.81
C GLN A 24 -9.92 -3.58 2.21
N LEU A 25 -8.70 -3.03 2.21
CA LEU A 25 -7.50 -3.72 2.63
C LEU A 25 -7.56 -4.11 4.11
N LYS A 26 -8.07 -3.23 4.98
CA LYS A 26 -8.28 -3.53 6.40
C LYS A 26 -9.32 -4.61 6.61
N SER A 27 -10.46 -4.52 5.93
CA SER A 27 -11.52 -5.53 6.01
C SER A 27 -10.98 -6.90 5.59
N THR A 28 -10.21 -6.94 4.50
CA THR A 28 -9.55 -8.16 4.02
C THR A 28 -8.55 -8.69 5.04
N TRP A 29 -7.69 -7.83 5.59
CA TRP A 29 -6.73 -8.20 6.65
C TRP A 29 -7.42 -8.81 7.86
N SER A 30 -8.49 -8.19 8.37
CA SER A 30 -9.27 -8.70 9.50
C SER A 30 -9.95 -10.03 9.17
N HIS A 31 -10.45 -10.19 7.95
CA HIS A 31 -11.04 -11.45 7.52
C HIS A 31 -10.00 -12.57 7.48
N LEU A 32 -8.83 -12.33 6.89
CA LEU A 32 -7.73 -13.30 6.85
C LEU A 32 -7.24 -13.67 8.25
N GLU A 33 -7.18 -12.70 9.18
CA GLU A 33 -6.89 -12.95 10.59
C GLU A 33 -7.94 -13.86 11.23
N SER A 34 -9.23 -13.58 11.00
CA SER A 34 -10.34 -14.40 11.54
C SER A 34 -10.31 -15.85 11.05
N GLN A 35 -9.75 -16.10 9.86
CA GLN A 35 -9.56 -17.43 9.29
C GLN A 35 -8.25 -18.10 9.74
N GLN A 36 -7.49 -17.46 10.65
CA GLN A 36 -6.19 -17.93 11.15
C GLN A 36 -5.14 -18.16 10.05
N ILE A 37 -5.24 -17.43 8.92
CA ILE A 37 -4.28 -17.53 7.81
C ILE A 37 -2.91 -16.96 8.22
N PHE A 38 -2.89 -16.01 9.15
CA PHE A 38 -1.67 -15.48 9.76
C PHE A 38 -1.94 -15.08 11.23
N ASP A 39 -0.86 -14.97 12.01
CA ASP A 39 -0.91 -14.45 13.39
C ASP A 39 -0.42 -13.00 13.42
N ARG A 40 -1.29 -12.06 13.82
CA ARG A 40 -0.96 -10.62 13.92
C ARG A 40 0.19 -10.30 14.88
N ASN A 41 0.47 -11.15 15.86
CA ASN A 41 1.50 -10.89 16.87
C ASN A 41 2.90 -11.28 16.37
N HIS A 42 2.96 -12.17 15.39
CA HIS A 42 4.21 -12.68 14.84
C HIS A 42 4.43 -12.22 13.38
N CYS A 43 3.37 -11.83 12.67
CA CYS A 43 3.44 -11.39 11.28
C CYS A 43 3.33 -9.86 11.18
N LYS A 44 4.43 -9.21 10.76
CA LYS A 44 4.38 -7.79 10.37
C LYS A 44 3.47 -7.63 9.15
N SER A 45 2.48 -6.76 9.26
CA SER A 45 1.51 -6.50 8.20
C SER A 45 1.73 -5.13 7.55
N PHE A 46 1.65 -5.10 6.23
CA PHE A 46 1.80 -3.91 5.40
C PHE A 46 0.59 -3.79 4.48
N LEU A 47 0.00 -2.61 4.42
CA LEU A 47 -1.04 -2.28 3.45
C LEU A 47 -0.47 -1.25 2.48
N ASN A 48 -0.61 -1.51 1.19
CA ASN A 48 -0.17 -0.61 0.13
C ASN A 48 -1.32 -0.36 -0.83
N ILE A 49 -1.46 0.88 -1.27
CA ILE A 49 -2.32 1.20 -2.42
C ILE A 49 -1.39 1.58 -3.56
N SER A 50 -1.61 0.97 -4.72
CA SER A 50 -0.91 1.36 -5.93
C SER A 50 -1.88 1.95 -6.94
N VAL A 51 -1.51 3.11 -7.46
CA VAL A 51 -2.22 3.82 -8.53
C VAL A 51 -1.31 3.78 -9.75
N PRO A 52 -1.64 2.98 -10.79
CA PRO A 52 -0.83 2.88 -11.98
C PRO A 52 -0.80 4.21 -12.75
N ASP A 53 0.23 4.39 -13.58
CA ASP A 53 0.38 5.59 -14.38
C ASP A 53 -0.82 5.82 -15.30
N HIS A 54 -1.30 7.07 -15.33
CA HIS A 54 -2.33 7.52 -16.25
C HIS A 54 -2.12 9.00 -16.58
N SER A 55 -2.62 9.45 -17.74
CA SER A 55 -2.43 10.81 -18.28
C SER A 55 -2.68 11.94 -17.28
N ASP A 56 -3.63 11.72 -16.36
CA ASP A 56 -4.09 12.75 -15.42
C ASP A 56 -3.24 12.85 -14.13
N LYS A 57 -2.38 11.86 -13.81
CA LYS A 57 -1.50 11.89 -12.64
C LYS A 57 -0.34 10.93 -12.82
N SER A 58 0.88 11.47 -12.76
CA SER A 58 2.08 10.64 -12.62
C SER A 58 1.94 9.80 -11.34
N PRO A 59 2.23 8.48 -11.40
CA PRO A 59 2.48 7.72 -10.19
C PRO A 59 3.66 8.41 -9.47
N PHE A 60 3.81 8.19 -8.17
CA PHE A 60 4.90 8.76 -7.35
C PHE A 60 4.70 10.18 -6.78
N LYS A 61 3.47 10.70 -6.67
CA LYS A 61 3.19 11.75 -5.68
C LYS A 61 2.42 11.16 -4.51
N SER A 62 3.20 10.78 -3.49
CA SER A 62 2.80 10.13 -2.24
C SER A 62 1.56 10.81 -1.66
N PHE A 63 0.41 10.14 -1.73
CA PHE A 63 -0.62 10.36 -0.72
C PHE A 63 -0.14 9.59 0.51
N THR A 64 0.53 10.31 1.41
CA THR A 64 0.79 9.83 2.75
C THR A 64 -0.47 10.10 3.55
N ALA A 65 -1.06 9.07 4.16
CA ALA A 65 -1.95 9.28 5.29
C ALA A 65 -1.24 10.29 6.24
N ASN A 66 -1.99 11.22 6.83
CA ASN A 66 -1.33 12.16 7.73
C ASN A 66 -0.67 11.38 8.88
N GLN A 67 0.39 11.93 9.48
CA GLN A 67 1.21 11.19 10.46
C GLN A 67 0.39 10.64 11.64
N ASP A 68 -0.70 11.32 12.00
CA ASP A 68 -1.61 10.90 13.07
C ASP A 68 -2.39 9.63 12.69
N GLU A 69 -2.84 9.53 11.44
CA GLU A 69 -3.47 8.33 10.91
C GLU A 69 -2.49 7.15 10.90
N GLU A 70 -1.28 7.33 10.34
CA GLU A 70 -0.28 6.25 10.34
C GLU A 70 0.00 5.72 11.75
N LEU A 71 0.16 6.62 12.73
CA LEU A 71 0.36 6.28 14.13
C LEU A 71 -0.85 5.55 14.73
N LYS A 72 -2.07 5.96 14.40
CA LYS A 72 -3.29 5.27 14.83
C LYS A 72 -3.32 3.84 14.31
N TRP A 73 -3.03 3.65 13.02
CA TRP A 73 -3.08 2.33 12.40
C TRP A 73 -2.03 1.38 12.95
N LEU A 74 -0.82 1.89 13.20
CA LEU A 74 0.24 1.12 13.83
C LEU A 74 -0.13 0.71 15.26
N LYS A 75 -0.66 1.64 16.07
CA LYS A 75 -0.98 1.38 17.49
C LYS A 75 -2.20 0.48 17.66
N GLU A 76 -3.28 0.72 16.93
CA GLU A 76 -4.54 -0.02 17.08
C GLU A 76 -4.50 -1.37 16.37
N TYR A 77 -3.95 -1.41 15.15
CA TYR A 77 -4.04 -2.60 14.30
C TYR A 77 -2.72 -3.35 14.14
N LYS A 78 -1.57 -2.78 14.56
CA LYS A 78 -0.22 -3.31 14.26
C LYS A 78 0.03 -3.40 12.74
N ILE A 79 -0.56 -2.49 11.99
CA ILE A 79 -0.47 -2.40 10.54
C ILE A 79 0.41 -1.21 10.17
N ASN A 80 1.35 -1.42 9.26
CA ASN A 80 2.11 -0.34 8.64
C ASN A 80 1.39 0.07 7.35
N LEU A 81 1.00 1.33 7.25
CA LEU A 81 0.54 1.90 5.99
C LEU A 81 1.77 2.26 5.17
N LEU A 82 1.82 1.77 3.93
CA LEU A 82 2.73 2.24 2.91
C LEU A 82 1.92 3.22 2.05
N GLY A 83 2.44 4.42 1.83
CA GLY A 83 1.77 5.45 1.05
C GLY A 83 1.49 5.01 -0.39
N GLU A 84 0.74 5.84 -1.12
CA GLU A 84 0.43 5.55 -2.53
C GLU A 84 1.70 5.31 -3.36
N ASN A 85 1.82 4.11 -3.94
CA ASN A 85 2.96 3.70 -4.75
C ASN A 85 4.32 3.68 -4.01
N ASP A 86 4.32 3.62 -2.68
CA ASP A 86 5.57 3.47 -1.90
C ASP A 86 6.25 2.11 -2.16
N LEU A 87 5.45 1.11 -2.54
CA LEU A 87 5.97 -0.16 -3.01
C LEU A 87 6.26 -0.08 -4.51
N LEU A 88 7.51 0.20 -4.86
CA LEU A 88 8.04 -0.02 -6.21
C LEU A 88 7.96 -1.52 -6.51
N ILE A 89 6.96 -1.94 -7.29
CA ILE A 89 6.96 -3.26 -7.91
C ILE A 89 8.17 -3.27 -8.86
N LEU A 90 9.18 -4.05 -8.54
CA LEU A 90 10.36 -4.24 -9.38
C LEU A 90 9.93 -4.92 -10.69
N ASP A 91 9.58 -4.12 -11.68
CA ASP A 91 9.44 -4.60 -13.06
C ASP A 91 10.83 -4.79 -13.68
N LYS A 92 10.97 -5.77 -14.57
CA LYS A 92 12.22 -6.03 -15.29
C LYS A 92 12.71 -4.81 -16.08
N GLY A 93 11.82 -3.88 -16.46
CA GLY A 93 12.18 -2.62 -17.11
C GLY A 93 12.79 -1.57 -16.18
N VAL A 94 12.59 -1.67 -14.85
CA VAL A 94 13.07 -0.70 -13.84
C VAL A 94 14.37 -1.16 -13.19
N VAL A 95 14.60 -2.47 -13.10
CA VAL A 95 15.86 -3.04 -12.62
C VAL A 95 16.90 -2.97 -13.73
N ARG A 96 17.79 -1.97 -13.66
CA ARG A 96 19.08 -2.07 -14.37
C ARG A 96 19.94 -3.05 -13.59
N ILE A 97 20.13 -4.25 -14.13
CA ILE A 97 21.17 -5.15 -13.65
C ILE A 97 22.48 -4.37 -13.74
N PRO A 98 23.24 -4.19 -12.64
CA PRO A 98 24.53 -3.53 -12.71
C PRO A 98 25.38 -4.25 -13.76
N GLU A 99 25.82 -3.52 -14.78
CA GLU A 99 26.84 -4.05 -15.68
C GLU A 99 28.14 -4.13 -14.86
N THR A 100 28.42 -5.34 -14.37
CA THR A 100 29.65 -5.78 -13.68
C THR A 100 29.75 -5.47 -12.19
N GLU A 101 30.03 -6.53 -11.41
CA GLU A 101 30.53 -6.49 -10.03
C GLU A 101 31.90 -5.77 -9.99
N ILE A 102 32.11 -4.93 -8.98
CA ILE A 102 33.43 -4.37 -8.61
C ILE A 102 33.97 -5.19 -7.42
#